data_AF-A0A963IJE0-F1
#
_entry.id   AF-A0A963IJE0-F1
#
_cell.length_a   1.000
_cell.length_b   1.000
_cell.length_c   1.000
_cell.angle_alpha   90.00
_cell.angle_beta   90.00
_cell.angle_gamma   90.00
#
_symmetry.space_group_name_H-M   'P 1'
#
loop_
_entity.id
_entity.type
_entity.pdbx_description
1 polymer ?
#
loop_
_entity_poly.entity_id
_entity_poly.type
_entity_poly.pdbx_seq_one_letter_code
_entity_poly.pdbx_strand_id
1 'polypeptide(L)'
;MNDSAAHAQLDAHAAQVRIFKRQDSIFHKLTFLFAFLVLAALAGILISLAIESAPAFSAFGPAFLWSDAWSVPDDEFGALISIYGTVSTSLIALLIGVPVSFGIALFLTETCPRWLRRPLGTAIELLAGVPSIIYGIWGLFIF
;
A
#
# COMPACT_ATOMS: atom_id res chain seq x y z
N MET A 1 -15.04 53.44 -30.43
CA MET A 1 -15.14 52.03 -30.89
C MET A 1 -14.17 51.08 -30.17
N ASN A 2 -13.18 51.57 -29.41
CA ASN A 2 -12.17 50.74 -28.74
C ASN A 2 -12.61 50.22 -27.35
N ASP A 3 -13.42 50.97 -26.62
CA ASP A 3 -13.75 50.63 -25.21
C ASP A 3 -14.69 49.43 -25.08
N SER A 4 -15.63 49.26 -26.03
CA SER A 4 -16.56 48.13 -26.03
C SER A 4 -15.86 46.78 -26.26
N ALA A 5 -14.82 46.76 -27.09
CA ALA A 5 -14.01 45.56 -27.34
C ALA A 5 -13.16 45.17 -26.12
N ALA A 6 -12.64 46.18 -25.39
CA ALA A 6 -11.88 45.96 -24.16
C ALA A 6 -12.76 45.40 -23.02
N HIS A 7 -13.99 45.89 -22.85
CA HIS A 7 -14.94 45.35 -21.88
C HIS A 7 -15.34 43.90 -22.20
N ALA A 8 -15.59 43.59 -23.47
CA ALA A 8 -15.90 42.22 -23.89
C ALA A 8 -14.76 41.22 -23.63
N GLN A 9 -13.49 41.64 -23.78
CA GLN A 9 -12.33 40.80 -23.43
C GLN A 9 -12.17 40.59 -21.92
N LEU A 10 -12.43 41.62 -21.11
CA LEU A 10 -12.41 41.53 -19.65
C LEU A 10 -13.49 40.57 -19.12
N ASP A 11 -14.70 40.61 -19.69
CA ASP A 11 -15.80 39.74 -19.32
C ASP A 11 -15.53 38.27 -19.69
N ALA A 12 -14.96 38.03 -20.88
CA ALA A 12 -14.57 36.69 -21.32
C ALA A 12 -13.48 36.08 -20.44
N HIS A 13 -12.46 36.86 -20.05
CA HIS A 13 -11.41 36.41 -19.14
C HIS A 13 -11.96 36.12 -17.73
N ALA A 14 -12.85 36.98 -17.22
CA ALA A 14 -13.50 36.78 -15.93
C ALA A 14 -14.40 35.53 -15.91
N ALA A 15 -15.04 35.19 -17.02
CA ALA A 15 -15.84 33.96 -17.16
C ALA A 15 -14.96 32.69 -17.14
N GLN A 16 -13.83 32.71 -17.87
CA GLN A 16 -12.87 31.60 -17.88
C GLN A 16 -12.26 31.35 -16.50
N VAL A 17 -11.87 32.40 -15.79
CA VAL A 17 -11.32 32.30 -14.42
C VAL A 17 -12.34 31.69 -13.44
N ARG A 18 -13.65 32.03 -13.57
CA ARG A 18 -14.70 31.45 -12.71
C ARG A 18 -14.88 29.96 -12.95
N ILE A 19 -14.86 29.52 -14.21
CA ILE A 19 -14.97 28.09 -14.57
C ILE A 19 -13.77 27.32 -14.01
N PHE A 20 -12.56 27.84 -14.19
CA PHE A 20 -11.34 27.22 -13.66
C PHE A 20 -11.37 27.11 -12.14
N LYS A 21 -11.72 28.19 -11.42
CA LYS A 21 -11.86 28.16 -9.95
C LYS A 21 -12.90 27.15 -9.47
N ARG A 22 -14.00 26.98 -10.20
CA ARG A 22 -15.03 25.98 -9.87
C ARG A 22 -14.51 24.56 -10.09
N GLN A 23 -13.82 24.30 -11.20
CA GLN A 23 -13.22 23.01 -11.49
C GLN A 23 -12.17 22.64 -10.45
N ASP A 24 -11.29 23.57 -10.11
CA ASP A 24 -10.25 23.40 -9.09
C ASP A 24 -10.86 23.08 -7.71
N SER A 25 -11.90 23.83 -7.31
CA SER A 25 -12.61 23.57 -6.04
C SER A 25 -13.31 22.21 -6.02
N ILE A 26 -13.91 21.77 -7.13
CA ILE A 26 -14.53 20.45 -7.24
C ILE A 26 -13.47 19.36 -7.16
N PHE A 27 -12.37 19.51 -7.91
CA PHE A 27 -11.25 18.57 -7.90
C PHE A 27 -10.69 18.42 -6.49
N HIS A 28 -10.38 19.54 -5.83
CA HIS A 28 -9.86 19.54 -4.46
C HIS A 28 -10.79 18.81 -3.48
N LYS A 29 -12.11 19.11 -3.51
CA LYS A 29 -13.09 18.44 -2.63
C LYS A 29 -13.20 16.94 -2.92
N LEU A 30 -13.14 16.55 -4.19
CA LEU A 30 -13.23 15.15 -4.59
C LEU A 30 -11.99 14.37 -4.15
N THR A 31 -10.79 14.90 -4.39
CA THR A 31 -9.54 14.29 -3.94
C THR A 31 -9.49 14.21 -2.42
N PHE A 32 -9.94 15.26 -1.71
CA PHE A 32 -10.03 15.25 -0.25
C PHE A 32 -11.01 14.18 0.25
N LEU A 33 -12.18 14.03 -0.39
CA LEU A 33 -13.15 12.98 -0.08
C LEU A 33 -12.54 11.59 -0.25
N PHE A 34 -11.83 11.32 -1.35
CA PHE A 34 -11.19 10.02 -1.57
C PHE A 34 -10.06 9.76 -0.57
N ALA A 35 -9.23 10.75 -0.27
CA ALA A 35 -8.20 10.63 0.76
C ALA A 35 -8.81 10.30 2.12
N PHE A 36 -9.89 11.00 2.50
CA PHE A 36 -10.63 10.72 3.72
C PHE A 36 -11.28 9.33 3.71
N LEU A 37 -11.88 8.91 2.59
CA LEU A 37 -12.50 7.59 2.45
C LEU A 37 -11.46 6.49 2.64
N VAL A 38 -10.28 6.59 2.02
CA VAL A 38 -9.19 5.61 2.21
C VAL A 38 -8.77 5.55 3.67
N LEU A 39 -8.61 6.71 4.34
CA LEU A 39 -8.26 6.75 5.75
C LEU A 39 -9.35 6.14 6.64
N ALA A 40 -10.62 6.44 6.35
CA ALA A 40 -11.78 5.89 7.06
C ALA A 40 -11.91 4.38 6.85
N ALA A 41 -11.65 3.88 5.63
CA ALA A 41 -11.62 2.45 5.34
C ALA A 41 -10.50 1.74 6.10
N LEU A 42 -9.29 2.33 6.15
CA LEU A 42 -8.19 1.80 6.94
C LEU A 42 -8.54 1.76 8.43
N ALA A 43 -9.12 2.85 8.96
CA ALA A 43 -9.58 2.88 10.35
C ALA A 43 -10.67 1.83 10.61
N GLY A 44 -11.61 1.66 9.68
CA GLY A 44 -12.64 0.61 9.74
C GLY A 44 -12.06 -0.80 9.80
N ILE A 45 -11.04 -1.09 8.96
CA ILE A 45 -10.32 -2.37 8.97
C ILE A 45 -9.63 -2.58 10.32
N LEU A 46 -8.94 -1.56 10.85
CA LEU A 46 -8.27 -1.66 12.15
C LEU A 46 -9.25 -1.88 13.30
N ILE A 47 -10.40 -1.20 13.29
CA ILE A 47 -11.45 -1.37 14.30
C ILE A 47 -12.08 -2.76 14.19
N SER A 48 -12.41 -3.22 12.98
CA SER A 48 -12.95 -4.58 12.74
C SER A 48 -11.98 -5.64 13.24
N LEU A 49 -10.69 -5.53 12.90
CA LEU A 49 -9.65 -6.43 13.38
C LEU A 49 -9.56 -6.43 14.91
N ALA A 50 -9.63 -5.27 15.56
CA ALA A 50 -9.57 -5.16 17.02
C ALA A 50 -10.78 -5.82 17.70
N ILE A 51 -11.99 -5.63 17.15
CA ILE A 51 -13.23 -6.24 17.68
C ILE A 51 -13.20 -7.76 17.48
N GLU A 52 -12.83 -8.23 16.29
CA GLU A 52 -12.80 -9.66 15.96
C GLU A 52 -11.69 -10.42 16.69
N SER A 53 -10.57 -9.76 17.01
CA SER A 53 -9.48 -10.37 17.79
C SER A 53 -9.67 -10.31 19.31
N ALA A 54 -10.52 -9.41 19.83
CA ALA A 54 -10.76 -9.26 21.26
C ALA A 54 -11.17 -10.56 22.00
N PRO A 55 -12.03 -11.44 21.44
CA PRO A 55 -12.41 -12.70 22.08
C PRO A 55 -11.23 -13.63 22.36
N ALA A 56 -10.13 -13.55 21.60
CA ALA A 56 -8.93 -14.35 21.84
C ALA A 56 -8.34 -14.07 23.23
N PHE A 57 -8.34 -12.81 23.66
CA PHE A 57 -7.85 -12.42 24.99
C PHE A 57 -8.77 -12.92 26.12
N SER A 58 -10.08 -13.03 25.87
CA SER A 58 -10.99 -13.64 26.85
C SER A 58 -10.86 -15.16 26.93
N ALA A 59 -10.49 -15.83 25.83
CA ALA A 59 -10.34 -17.29 25.78
C ALA A 59 -8.99 -17.75 26.38
N PHE A 60 -7.89 -17.07 26.02
CA PHE A 60 -6.53 -17.50 26.37
C PHE A 60 -5.85 -16.59 27.42
N GLY A 61 -6.53 -15.53 27.85
CA GLY A 61 -5.99 -14.54 28.77
C GLY A 61 -4.91 -13.63 28.15
N PRO A 62 -4.38 -12.68 28.93
CA PRO A 62 -3.32 -11.77 28.47
C PRO A 62 -1.98 -12.48 28.23
N ALA A 63 -1.76 -13.64 28.86
CA ALA A 63 -0.56 -14.45 28.66
C ALA A 63 -0.46 -15.02 27.23
N PHE A 64 -1.57 -15.09 26.48
CA PHE A 64 -1.64 -15.50 25.08
C PHE A 64 -0.52 -14.92 24.20
N LEU A 65 -0.24 -13.62 24.34
CA LEU A 65 0.72 -12.89 23.52
C LEU A 65 2.19 -13.23 23.84
N TRP A 66 2.47 -13.79 25.03
CA TRP A 66 3.80 -14.21 25.49
C TRP A 66 3.94 -15.74 25.59
N SER A 67 2.87 -16.48 25.29
CA SER A 67 2.87 -17.92 25.29
C SER A 67 3.37 -18.47 23.96
N ASP A 68 4.31 -19.40 24.03
CA ASP A 68 4.75 -20.24 22.91
C ASP A 68 3.98 -21.57 22.84
N ALA A 69 2.95 -21.77 23.68
CA ALA A 69 2.14 -22.97 23.63
C ALA A 69 1.38 -23.08 22.29
N TRP A 70 1.46 -24.26 21.67
CA TRP A 70 0.66 -24.61 20.49
C TRP A 70 0.24 -26.07 20.60
N SER A 71 -0.89 -26.31 21.28
CA SER A 71 -1.49 -27.63 21.43
C SER A 71 -2.89 -27.64 20.83
N VAL A 72 -3.03 -28.30 19.67
CA VAL A 72 -4.33 -28.51 19.02
C VAL A 72 -5.24 -29.45 19.83
N PRO A 73 -4.74 -30.54 20.46
CA PRO A 73 -5.59 -31.42 21.27
C PRO A 73 -6.13 -30.77 22.54
N ASP A 74 -5.37 -29.85 23.15
CA ASP A 74 -5.72 -29.23 24.43
C ASP A 74 -6.41 -27.85 24.26
N ASP A 75 -6.66 -27.44 23.01
CA ASP A 75 -7.15 -26.10 22.65
C ASP A 75 -6.32 -24.96 23.27
N GLU A 76 -5.01 -25.16 23.45
CA GLU A 76 -4.10 -24.16 23.99
C GLU A 76 -3.29 -23.52 22.86
N PHE A 77 -3.50 -22.23 22.64
CA PHE A 77 -2.81 -21.47 21.59
C PHE A 77 -2.15 -20.23 22.17
N GLY A 78 -0.93 -19.97 21.73
CA GLY A 78 -0.15 -18.79 22.02
C GLY A 78 0.20 -18.03 20.74
N ALA A 79 0.25 -16.71 20.82
CA ALA A 79 0.58 -15.83 19.70
C ALA A 79 2.09 -15.64 19.52
N LEU A 80 2.93 -16.00 20.49
CA LEU A 80 4.35 -15.62 20.48
C LEU A 80 5.09 -16.21 19.28
N ILE A 81 4.85 -17.49 18.95
CA ILE A 81 5.49 -18.15 17.81
C ILE A 81 5.10 -17.46 16.49
N SER A 82 3.81 -17.14 16.31
CA SER A 82 3.32 -16.46 15.12
C SER A 82 3.87 -15.04 14.97
N ILE A 83 3.94 -14.28 16.08
CA ILE A 83 4.53 -12.93 16.11
C ILE A 83 6.02 -13.01 15.79
N TYR A 84 6.76 -13.87 16.48
CA TYR A 84 8.21 -14.02 16.29
C TYR A 84 8.53 -14.48 14.86
N GLY A 85 7.81 -15.48 14.34
CA GLY A 85 7.96 -15.95 12.98
C GLY A 85 7.71 -14.84 11.95
N THR A 86 6.64 -14.06 12.11
CA THR A 86 6.33 -12.93 11.22
C THR A 86 7.40 -11.85 11.27
N VAL A 87 7.85 -11.45 12.47
CA VAL A 87 8.85 -10.40 12.64
C VAL A 87 10.21 -10.84 12.10
N SER A 88 10.67 -12.04 12.45
CA SER A 88 11.96 -12.57 12.01
C SER A 88 12.01 -12.75 10.50
N THR A 89 10.99 -13.36 9.89
CA THR A 89 10.91 -13.55 8.44
C THR A 89 10.81 -12.23 7.69
N SER A 90 10.00 -11.27 8.18
CA SER A 90 9.90 -9.93 7.58
C SER A 90 11.22 -9.17 7.67
N LEU A 91 11.93 -9.28 8.79
CA LEU A 91 13.23 -8.65 8.97
C LEU A 91 14.26 -9.21 7.99
N ILE A 92 14.35 -10.54 7.86
CA ILE A 92 15.25 -11.19 6.89
C ILE A 92 14.89 -10.77 5.46
N ALA A 93 13.59 -10.77 5.13
CA ALA A 93 13.11 -10.34 3.82
C ALA A 93 13.48 -8.89 3.51
N LEU A 94 13.38 -7.98 4.48
CA LEU A 94 13.79 -6.58 4.33
C LEU A 94 15.31 -6.43 4.21
N LEU A 95 16.08 -7.13 5.04
CA LEU A 95 17.54 -7.07 5.03
C LEU A 95 18.12 -7.51 3.68
N ILE A 96 17.49 -8.46 3.01
CA ILE A 96 17.91 -8.93 1.69
C ILE A 96 17.26 -8.10 0.57
N GLY A 97 15.95 -7.88 0.67
CA GLY A 97 15.14 -7.24 -0.36
C GLY A 97 15.49 -5.78 -0.57
N VAL A 98 15.78 -5.02 0.51
CA VAL A 98 16.08 -3.59 0.40
C VAL A 98 17.39 -3.34 -0.37
N PRO A 99 18.55 -3.91 0.01
CA PRO A 99 19.79 -3.72 -0.75
C PRO A 99 19.69 -4.16 -2.21
N VAL A 100 19.04 -5.29 -2.46
CA VAL A 100 18.83 -5.81 -3.83
C VAL A 100 17.97 -4.84 -4.64
N SER A 101 16.87 -4.34 -4.07
CA SER A 101 15.98 -3.38 -4.74
C SER A 101 16.72 -2.08 -5.08
N PHE A 102 17.53 -1.56 -4.15
CA PHE A 102 18.38 -0.39 -4.40
C PHE A 102 19.41 -0.65 -5.50
N GLY A 103 20.06 -1.81 -5.49
CA GLY A 103 21.02 -2.21 -6.53
C GLY A 103 20.39 -2.26 -7.93
N ILE A 104 19.19 -2.84 -8.05
CA ILE A 104 18.44 -2.90 -9.30
C ILE A 104 18.04 -1.48 -9.76
N ALA A 105 17.55 -0.64 -8.85
CA ALA A 105 17.16 0.73 -9.15
C ALA A 105 18.33 1.57 -9.68
N LEU A 106 19.50 1.48 -9.04
CA LEU A 106 20.73 2.16 -9.48
C LEU A 106 21.22 1.62 -10.83
N PHE A 107 21.25 0.29 -11.00
CA PHE A 107 21.66 -0.32 -12.27
C PHE A 107 20.78 0.17 -13.42
N LEU A 108 19.45 0.15 -13.27
CA LEU A 108 18.51 0.59 -14.30
C LEU A 108 18.62 2.08 -14.64
N THR A 109 19.02 2.90 -13.68
CA THR A 109 19.10 4.35 -13.83
C THR A 109 20.43 4.78 -14.42
N GLU A 110 21.54 4.26 -13.91
CA GLU A 110 22.89 4.76 -14.18
C GLU A 110 23.70 3.89 -15.15
N THR A 111 23.52 2.57 -15.12
CA THR A 111 24.44 1.64 -15.82
C THR A 111 23.77 0.86 -16.96
N CYS A 112 22.45 0.74 -16.96
CA CYS A 112 21.73 -0.15 -17.88
C CYS A 112 21.74 0.36 -19.33
N PRO A 113 22.12 -0.48 -20.30
CA PRO A 113 22.10 -0.12 -21.71
C PRO A 113 20.66 0.17 -22.19
N ARG A 114 20.51 1.20 -23.03
CA ARG A 114 19.20 1.77 -23.42
C ARG A 114 18.18 0.76 -23.97
N TRP A 115 18.65 -0.28 -24.67
CA TRP A 115 17.79 -1.32 -25.26
C TRP A 115 17.26 -2.32 -24.23
N LEU A 116 17.96 -2.51 -23.10
CA LEU A 116 17.61 -3.50 -22.08
C LEU A 116 16.77 -2.90 -20.93
N ARG A 117 16.80 -1.57 -20.77
CA ARG A 117 16.07 -0.87 -19.71
C ARG A 117 14.55 -1.12 -19.75
N ARG A 118 13.94 -1.10 -20.93
CA ARG A 118 12.50 -1.35 -21.11
C ARG A 118 12.10 -2.78 -20.76
N PRO A 119 12.67 -3.84 -21.36
CA PRO A 119 12.27 -5.21 -21.04
C PRO A 119 12.52 -5.59 -19.58
N LEU A 120 13.64 -5.13 -18.96
CA LEU A 120 13.89 -5.37 -17.55
C LEU A 120 12.87 -4.67 -16.64
N GLY A 121 12.55 -3.40 -16.94
CA GLY A 121 11.53 -2.67 -16.20
C GLY A 121 10.18 -3.38 -16.24
N THR A 122 9.74 -3.79 -17.43
CA THR A 122 8.50 -4.55 -17.60
C THR A 122 8.56 -5.89 -16.86
N ALA A 123 9.67 -6.63 -16.89
CA ALA A 123 9.80 -7.89 -16.16
C ALA A 123 9.65 -7.70 -14.64
N ILE A 124 10.24 -6.64 -14.07
CA ILE A 124 10.12 -6.31 -12.65
C ILE A 124 8.67 -5.93 -12.29
N GLU A 125 8.03 -5.10 -13.11
CA GLU A 125 6.62 -4.74 -12.92
C GLU A 125 5.70 -5.97 -12.99
N LEU A 126 5.94 -6.87 -13.95
CA LEU A 126 5.21 -8.13 -14.06
C LEU A 126 5.45 -9.04 -12.85
N LEU A 127 6.69 -9.13 -12.36
CA LEU A 127 7.04 -9.91 -11.16
C LEU A 127 6.29 -9.38 -9.93
N ALA A 128 6.18 -8.05 -9.79
CA ALA A 128 5.42 -7.40 -8.73
C ALA A 128 3.90 -7.60 -8.85
N GLY A 129 3.40 -7.80 -10.08
CA GLY A 129 2.00 -8.09 -10.37
C GLY A 129 1.59 -9.55 -10.13
N VAL A 130 2.54 -10.46 -9.92
CA VAL A 130 2.23 -11.87 -9.63
C VAL A 130 1.52 -11.97 -8.26
N PRO A 131 0.36 -12.64 -8.18
CA PRO A 131 -0.32 -12.87 -6.92
C PRO A 131 0.56 -13.61 -5.90
N SER A 132 0.56 -13.14 -4.65
CA SER A 132 1.37 -13.72 -3.57
C SER A 132 1.13 -15.22 -3.35
N ILE A 133 -0.10 -15.70 -3.61
CA ILE A 133 -0.46 -17.11 -3.51
C ILE A 133 0.34 -18.02 -4.45
N ILE A 134 0.75 -17.52 -5.62
CA ILE A 134 1.54 -18.29 -6.59
C ILE A 134 2.93 -18.60 -6.01
N TYR A 135 3.58 -17.59 -5.43
CA TYR A 135 4.87 -17.78 -4.77
C TYR A 135 4.77 -18.72 -3.58
N GLY A 136 3.68 -18.64 -2.80
CA GLY A 136 3.44 -19.53 -1.67
C GLY A 136 3.28 -20.99 -2.08
N ILE A 137 2.45 -21.27 -3.09
CA ILE A 137 2.24 -22.62 -3.62
C ILE A 137 3.52 -23.18 -4.25
N TRP A 138 4.27 -22.36 -4.99
CA TRP A 138 5.54 -22.76 -5.57
C TRP A 138 6.55 -23.17 -4.50
N GLY A 139 6.64 -22.40 -3.41
CA GLY A 139 7.49 -22.73 -2.27
C GLY A 139 7.16 -24.10 -1.67
N LEU A 140 5.87 -24.39 -1.45
CA LEU A 140 5.40 -25.65 -0.87
C LEU A 140 5.65 -26.89 -1.75
N PHE A 141 5.61 -26.75 -3.08
CA PHE A 141 5.79 -27.88 -3.98
C PHE A 141 7.25 -28.14 -4.39
N ILE A 142 8.12 -27.13 -4.28
CA ILE A 142 9.53 -27.26 -4.66
C ILE A 142 10.45 -27.54 -3.47
N PHE A 143 10.09 -27.07 -2.27
CA PHE A 143 10.86 -27.24 -1.04
C PHE A 143 10.05 -27.96 0.02
#